data_AF-A0A914YKG3-F1
#
_entry.id   AF-A0A914YKG3-F1
#
_cell.length_a   1.000
_cell.length_b   1.000
_cell.length_c   1.000
_cell.angle_alpha   90.00
_cell.angle_beta   90.00
_cell.angle_gamma   90.00
#
_symmetry.space_group_name_H-M   'P 1'
#
loop_
_entity.id
_entity.type
_entity.pdbx_description
1 polymer ?
#
loop_
_entity_poly.entity_id
_entity_poly.type
_entity_poly.pdbx_seq_one_letter_code
_entity_poly.pdbx_strand_id
1 'polypeptide(L)'
;MVATLFDELISLRKISSSLKDQVETLENFGEQLASVSRVGDDYEVVKKYPEWKNRLKAALFLEVTDSMETFSKSLNLLAKIIQRLESLFEESRHREVSDSHESDLITFVSHLRSIYFEYSNFTTVASEEFTQISEGKRTKLDIKKRSLYDESFEIRSSYQRLKEDFKKFVVE
;
A
#
# COMPACT_ATOMS: atom_id res chain seq x y z
N MET A 1 -9.51 -24.61 -7.37
CA MET A 1 -8.52 -23.79 -8.11
C MET A 1 -9.16 -22.51 -8.64
N VAL A 2 -10.18 -22.60 -9.52
CA VAL A 2 -10.88 -21.41 -10.08
C VAL A 2 -11.53 -20.53 -9.01
N ALA A 3 -12.31 -21.11 -8.10
CA ALA A 3 -12.94 -20.36 -7.01
C ALA A 3 -11.89 -19.65 -6.12
N THR A 4 -10.77 -20.33 -5.85
CA THR A 4 -9.67 -19.83 -5.03
C THR A 4 -8.99 -18.60 -5.65
N LEU A 5 -8.70 -18.63 -6.95
CA LEU A 5 -8.00 -17.51 -7.61
C LEU A 5 -8.92 -16.29 -7.79
N PHE A 6 -10.21 -16.51 -8.05
CA PHE A 6 -11.20 -15.44 -8.09
C PHE A 6 -11.37 -14.76 -6.71
N ASP A 7 -11.40 -15.54 -5.63
CA ASP A 7 -11.42 -15.03 -4.26
C ASP A 7 -10.16 -14.20 -3.93
N GLU A 8 -9.00 -14.61 -4.44
CA GLU A 8 -7.75 -13.83 -4.30
C GLU A 8 -7.83 -12.49 -5.07
N LEU A 9 -8.39 -12.47 -6.29
CA LEU A 9 -8.57 -11.21 -7.06
C LEU A 9 -9.57 -10.26 -6.37
N ILE A 10 -10.64 -10.79 -5.75
CA ILE A 10 -11.55 -9.98 -4.92
C ILE A 10 -10.82 -9.42 -3.69
N SER A 11 -10.01 -10.24 -3.04
CA SER A 11 -9.24 -9.86 -1.86
C SER A 11 -8.21 -8.77 -2.20
N LEU A 12 -7.54 -8.87 -3.35
CA LEU A 12 -6.66 -7.81 -3.84
C LEU A 12 -7.43 -6.52 -4.07
N ARG A 13 -8.68 -6.55 -4.53
CA ARG A 13 -9.45 -5.32 -4.79
C ARG A 13 -9.70 -4.56 -3.49
N LYS A 14 -10.05 -5.27 -2.42
CA LYS A 14 -10.25 -4.70 -1.08
C LYS A 14 -8.95 -4.14 -0.52
N ILE A 15 -7.84 -4.86 -0.69
CA ILE A 15 -6.52 -4.41 -0.24
C ILE A 15 -6.05 -3.20 -1.05
N SER A 16 -6.33 -3.15 -2.35
CA SER A 16 -5.93 -2.01 -3.19
C SER A 16 -6.56 -0.70 -2.73
N SER A 17 -7.86 -0.68 -2.41
CA SER A 17 -8.50 0.52 -1.86
C SER A 17 -7.92 0.85 -0.49
N SER A 18 -7.76 -0.16 0.38
CA SER A 18 -7.21 0.04 1.72
C SER A 18 -5.79 0.60 1.70
N LEU A 19 -4.90 0.09 0.86
CA LEU A 19 -3.52 0.57 0.75
C LEU A 19 -3.47 2.00 0.24
N LYS A 20 -4.30 2.33 -0.75
CA LYS A 20 -4.39 3.70 -1.27
C LYS A 20 -4.83 4.67 -0.18
N ASP A 21 -5.92 4.36 0.51
CA ASP A 21 -6.48 5.21 1.57
C ASP A 21 -5.48 5.37 2.74
N GLN A 22 -4.74 4.30 3.07
CA GLN A 22 -3.70 4.33 4.10
C GLN A 22 -2.50 5.19 3.69
N VAL A 23 -2.04 5.12 2.44
CA VAL A 23 -0.96 5.98 1.94
C VAL A 23 -1.39 7.45 1.98
N GLU A 24 -2.61 7.77 1.55
CA GLU A 24 -3.16 9.12 1.64
C GLU A 24 -3.24 9.61 3.09
N THR A 25 -3.65 8.75 4.01
CA THR A 25 -3.70 9.06 5.44
C THR A 25 -2.31 9.37 6.02
N LEU A 26 -1.30 8.56 5.69
CA LEU A 26 0.08 8.77 6.15
C LEU A 26 0.66 10.08 5.60
N GLU A 27 0.44 10.39 4.32
CA GLU A 27 0.83 11.67 3.74
C GLU A 27 0.18 12.86 4.46
N ASN A 28 -1.12 12.77 4.75
CA ASN A 28 -1.84 13.81 5.48
C ASN A 28 -1.23 14.03 6.87
N PHE A 29 -0.84 12.97 7.60
CA PHE A 29 -0.11 13.14 8.86
C PHE A 29 1.24 13.82 8.67
N GLY A 30 1.96 13.49 7.59
CA GLY A 30 3.19 14.17 7.22
C GLY A 30 2.97 15.68 7.00
N GLU A 31 1.92 16.05 6.28
CA GLU A 31 1.56 17.46 6.05
C GLU A 31 1.14 18.18 7.34
N GLN A 32 0.38 17.51 8.22
CA GLN A 32 0.00 18.04 9.52
C GLN A 32 1.22 18.28 10.41
N LEU A 33 2.14 17.31 10.50
CA LEU A 33 3.39 17.46 11.23
C LEU A 33 4.25 18.59 10.66
N ALA A 34 4.38 18.69 9.34
CA ALA A 34 5.10 19.78 8.69
C ALA A 34 4.48 21.15 9.02
N SER A 35 3.15 21.22 9.03
CA SER A 35 2.40 22.43 9.38
C SER A 35 2.66 22.84 10.82
N VAL A 36 2.56 21.89 11.76
CA VAL A 36 2.86 22.12 13.18
C VAL A 36 4.29 22.63 13.37
N SER A 37 5.26 22.04 12.68
CA SER A 37 6.67 22.45 12.73
C SER A 37 6.89 23.89 12.30
N ARG A 38 6.13 24.37 11.30
CA ARG A 38 6.22 25.73 10.74
C ARG A 38 5.52 26.79 11.58
N VAL A 39 4.61 26.44 12.48
CA VAL A 39 4.00 27.43 13.37
C VAL A 39 5.08 28.00 14.28
N GLY A 40 5.30 29.32 14.16
CA GLY A 40 6.23 30.08 14.98
C GLY A 40 5.69 30.35 16.39
N ASP A 41 6.57 30.79 17.28
CA ASP A 41 6.24 30.96 18.70
C ASP A 41 5.55 32.30 19.01
N ASP A 42 5.40 33.16 17.99
CA ASP A 42 4.92 34.53 18.16
C ASP A 42 3.40 34.65 18.29
N TYR A 43 2.65 33.62 17.91
CA TYR A 43 1.19 33.60 18.03
C TYR A 43 0.74 33.61 19.50
N GLU A 44 -0.24 34.44 19.86
CA GLU A 44 -0.70 34.57 21.25
C GLU A 44 -1.16 33.25 21.88
N VAL A 45 -1.80 32.38 21.09
CA VAL A 45 -2.23 31.05 21.52
C VAL A 45 -1.02 30.17 21.87
N VAL A 46 0.08 30.30 21.15
CA VAL A 46 1.33 29.55 21.40
C VAL A 46 1.98 30.03 22.69
N LYS A 47 2.08 31.35 22.88
CA LYS A 47 2.63 31.95 24.11
C LYS A 47 1.85 31.54 25.35
N LYS A 48 0.52 31.40 25.23
CA LYS A 48 -0.36 30.96 26.31
C LYS A 48 -0.21 29.47 26.64
N TYR A 49 0.20 28.64 25.68
CA TYR A 49 0.29 27.19 25.84
C TYR A 49 1.62 26.65 25.30
N PRO A 50 2.79 26.97 25.90
CA PRO A 50 4.10 26.67 25.30
C PRO A 50 4.34 25.20 24.93
N GLU A 51 3.67 24.27 25.61
CA GLU A 51 3.75 22.82 25.34
C GLU A 51 2.86 22.33 24.20
N TRP A 52 2.01 23.18 23.60
CA TRP A 52 1.02 22.79 22.60
C TRP A 52 1.66 22.05 21.42
N LYS A 53 2.83 22.53 20.97
CA LYS A 53 3.55 22.02 19.81
C LYS A 53 4.05 20.60 20.05
N ASN A 54 4.65 20.36 21.21
CA ASN A 54 5.13 19.05 21.63
C ASN A 54 3.97 18.08 21.84
N ARG A 55 2.88 18.52 22.48
CA ARG A 55 1.68 17.70 22.69
C ARG A 55 1.00 17.31 21.39
N LEU A 56 0.85 18.25 20.46
CA LEU A 56 0.23 17.98 19.17
C LEU A 56 1.09 17.06 18.31
N LYS A 57 2.42 17.27 18.29
CA LYS A 57 3.35 16.31 17.67
C LYS A 57 3.22 14.92 18.27
N ALA A 58 3.23 14.80 19.60
CA ALA A 58 3.07 13.51 20.27
C ALA A 58 1.75 12.82 19.92
N ALA A 59 0.64 13.57 19.89
CA ALA A 59 -0.66 13.05 19.46
C ALA A 59 -0.62 12.56 18.00
N LEU A 60 -0.03 13.34 17.08
CA LEU A 60 0.13 12.94 15.68
C LEU A 60 1.03 11.70 15.53
N PHE A 61 2.08 11.54 16.34
CA PHE A 61 2.93 10.35 16.32
C PHE A 61 2.21 9.07 16.78
N LEU A 62 1.25 9.19 17.70
CA LEU A 62 0.39 8.05 18.07
C LEU A 62 -0.48 7.63 16.88
N GLU A 63 -1.17 8.59 16.25
CA GLU A 63 -2.00 8.34 15.07
C GLU A 63 -1.20 7.76 13.89
N VAL A 64 0.03 8.25 13.67
CA VAL A 64 0.96 7.69 12.68
C VAL A 64 1.30 6.25 13.00
N THR A 65 1.57 5.94 14.27
CA THR A 65 1.92 4.58 14.71
C THR A 65 0.78 3.60 14.45
N ASP A 66 -0.44 3.97 14.83
CA ASP A 66 -1.65 3.15 14.62
C ASP A 66 -1.94 2.95 13.12
N SER A 67 -1.77 4.01 12.32
CA SER A 67 -1.92 3.94 10.87
C SER A 67 -0.85 3.05 10.23
N MET A 68 0.41 3.13 10.68
CA MET A 68 1.51 2.28 10.22
C MET A 68 1.32 0.81 10.57
N GLU A 69 0.74 0.50 11.74
CA GLU A 69 0.39 -0.88 12.08
C GLU A 69 -0.69 -1.42 11.13
N THR A 70 -1.71 -0.62 10.85
CA THR A 70 -2.79 -0.99 9.92
C THR A 70 -2.27 -1.16 8.49
N PHE A 71 -1.36 -0.28 8.05
CA PHE A 71 -0.68 -0.39 6.76
C PHE A 71 0.16 -1.68 6.68
N SER A 72 0.92 -1.99 7.74
CA SER A 72 1.71 -3.23 7.83
C SER A 72 0.84 -4.49 7.78
N LYS A 73 -0.35 -4.46 8.38
CA LYS A 73 -1.35 -5.54 8.26
C LYS A 73 -1.82 -5.71 6.81
N SER A 74 -2.11 -4.62 6.09
CA SER A 74 -2.46 -4.66 4.67
C SER A 74 -1.33 -5.24 3.80
N LEU A 75 -0.07 -4.88 4.08
CA LEU A 75 1.09 -5.44 3.38
C LEU A 75 1.27 -6.93 3.64
N ASN A 76 1.04 -7.39 4.88
CA ASN A 76 1.05 -8.82 5.20
C ASN A 76 -0.04 -9.59 4.46
N LEU A 77 -1.22 -8.98 4.27
CA LEU A 77 -2.27 -9.58 3.44
C LEU A 77 -1.85 -9.62 1.98
N LEU A 78 -1.29 -8.54 1.43
CA LEU A 78 -0.75 -8.51 0.07
C LEU A 78 0.29 -9.61 -0.15
N ALA A 79 1.23 -9.78 0.78
CA ALA A 79 2.24 -10.85 0.74
C ALA A 79 1.61 -12.25 0.69
N LYS A 80 0.58 -12.51 1.50
CA LYS A 80 -0.15 -13.78 1.48
C LYS A 80 -0.84 -14.03 0.15
N ILE A 81 -1.43 -13.01 -0.47
CA ILE A 81 -2.07 -13.16 -1.77
C ILE A 81 -1.03 -13.43 -2.86
N ILE A 82 0.09 -12.70 -2.85
CA ILE A 82 1.22 -12.94 -3.76
C ILE A 82 1.66 -14.40 -3.68
N GLN A 83 1.91 -14.92 -2.47
CA GLN A 83 2.27 -16.33 -2.26
C GLN A 83 1.21 -17.30 -2.78
N ARG A 84 -0.08 -17.02 -2.57
CA ARG A 84 -1.16 -17.89 -3.07
C ARG A 84 -1.27 -17.88 -4.58
N LEU A 85 -1.13 -16.72 -5.21
CA LEU A 85 -1.11 -16.61 -6.68
C LEU A 85 0.09 -17.38 -7.28
N GLU A 86 1.23 -17.38 -6.61
CA GLU A 86 2.41 -18.16 -6.99
C GLU A 86 2.19 -19.66 -6.84
N SER A 87 1.59 -20.12 -5.73
CA SER A 87 1.26 -21.53 -5.57
C SER A 87 0.25 -22.01 -6.63
N LEU A 88 -0.76 -21.19 -6.93
CA LEU A 88 -1.74 -21.48 -7.98
C LEU A 88 -1.08 -21.54 -9.36
N PHE A 89 -0.08 -20.68 -9.60
CA PHE A 89 0.74 -20.72 -10.81
C PHE A 89 1.51 -22.05 -10.91
N GLU A 90 2.23 -22.46 -9.86
CA GLU A 90 2.96 -23.73 -9.83
C GLU A 90 2.05 -24.94 -10.07
N GLU A 91 0.87 -24.98 -9.43
CA GLU A 91 -0.14 -26.02 -9.63
C GLU A 91 -0.68 -26.06 -11.07
N SER A 92 -0.84 -24.88 -11.70
CA SER A 92 -1.37 -24.74 -13.05
C SER A 92 -0.36 -25.16 -14.14
N ARG A 93 0.93 -24.94 -13.89
CA ARG A 93 2.03 -25.35 -14.77
C ARG A 93 2.11 -26.87 -14.94
N HIS A 94 1.62 -27.62 -13.96
CA HIS A 94 1.52 -29.08 -14.00
C HIS A 94 0.28 -29.61 -14.75
N ARG A 95 -0.62 -28.74 -15.24
CA ARG A 95 -1.92 -29.11 -15.82
C ARG A 95 -2.16 -28.61 -17.25
N GLU A 96 -1.11 -28.26 -18.00
CA GLU A 96 -1.21 -27.76 -19.39
C GLU A 96 -2.13 -26.53 -19.53
N VAL A 97 -1.99 -25.55 -18.64
CA VAL A 97 -2.61 -24.22 -18.82
C VAL A 97 -1.92 -23.49 -19.98
N SER A 98 -2.68 -22.71 -20.77
CA SER A 98 -2.16 -22.05 -21.98
C SER A 98 -1.03 -21.05 -21.67
N ASP A 99 -0.01 -20.99 -22.54
CA ASP A 99 1.17 -20.10 -22.40
C ASP A 99 0.82 -18.62 -22.15
N SER A 100 -0.33 -18.15 -22.67
CA SER A 100 -0.82 -16.78 -22.48
C SER A 100 -1.21 -16.48 -21.03
N HIS A 101 -1.83 -17.43 -20.34
CA HIS A 101 -2.20 -17.31 -18.93
C HIS A 101 -0.97 -17.28 -18.03
N GLU A 102 0.02 -18.10 -18.35
CA GLU A 102 1.29 -18.18 -17.63
C GLU A 102 1.98 -16.81 -17.64
N SER A 103 2.10 -16.21 -18.83
CA SER A 103 2.73 -14.90 -19.01
C SER A 103 1.98 -13.77 -18.29
N ASP A 104 0.65 -13.77 -18.32
CA ASP A 104 -0.16 -12.74 -17.64
C ASP A 104 -0.06 -12.84 -16.12
N LEU A 105 -0.07 -14.06 -15.57
CA LEU A 105 0.06 -14.28 -14.14
C LEU A 105 1.46 -13.90 -13.64
N ILE A 106 2.52 -14.27 -14.37
CA ILE A 106 3.90 -13.85 -14.06
C ILE A 106 4.01 -12.33 -14.03
N THR A 107 3.50 -11.68 -15.07
CA THR A 107 3.56 -10.22 -15.21
C THR A 107 2.84 -9.53 -14.05
N PHE A 108 1.64 -10.01 -13.72
CA PHE A 108 0.84 -9.43 -12.65
C PHE A 108 1.43 -9.69 -11.26
N VAL A 109 1.91 -10.90 -10.96
CA VAL A 109 2.56 -11.22 -9.68
C VAL A 109 3.85 -10.43 -9.49
N SER A 110 4.67 -10.30 -10.53
CA SER A 110 5.90 -9.49 -10.50
C SER A 110 5.61 -8.02 -10.14
N HIS A 111 4.54 -7.48 -10.72
CA HIS A 111 4.04 -6.14 -10.40
C HIS A 111 3.65 -5.99 -8.92
N LEU A 112 2.84 -6.92 -8.40
CA LEU A 112 2.44 -6.93 -7.00
C LEU A 112 3.64 -7.03 -6.05
N ARG A 113 4.64 -7.87 -6.39
CA ARG A 113 5.90 -7.98 -5.64
C ARG A 113 6.67 -6.66 -5.61
N SER A 114 6.75 -5.97 -6.75
CA SER A 114 7.42 -4.67 -6.84
C SER A 114 6.77 -3.65 -5.90
N ILE A 115 5.43 -3.57 -5.90
CA ILE A 115 4.68 -2.68 -5.00
C ILE A 115 4.88 -3.07 -3.53
N TYR A 116 4.77 -4.37 -3.22
CA TYR A 116 5.00 -4.88 -1.88
C TYR A 116 6.40 -4.49 -1.37
N PHE A 117 7.43 -4.64 -2.19
CA PHE A 117 8.80 -4.32 -1.83
C PHE A 117 8.99 -2.82 -1.59
N GLU A 118 8.45 -1.96 -2.46
CA GLU A 118 8.52 -0.51 -2.27
C GLU A 118 7.83 -0.07 -0.97
N TYR A 119 6.63 -0.57 -0.70
CA TYR A 119 5.92 -0.25 0.54
C TYR A 119 6.59 -0.83 1.78
N SER A 120 7.18 -2.02 1.68
CA SER A 120 7.98 -2.60 2.76
C SER A 120 9.20 -1.73 3.06
N ASN A 121 9.91 -1.25 2.03
CA ASN A 121 11.04 -0.33 2.22
C ASN A 121 10.60 0.99 2.85
N PHE A 122 9.44 1.53 2.45
CA PHE A 122 8.90 2.70 3.14
C PHE A 122 8.67 2.42 4.62
N THR A 123 8.08 1.27 4.99
CA THR A 123 7.81 0.97 6.41
C THR A 123 9.06 0.90 7.29
N THR A 124 10.22 0.54 6.74
CA THR A 124 11.47 0.48 7.52
C THR A 124 12.06 1.86 7.83
N VAL A 125 11.78 2.86 6.98
CA VAL A 125 12.29 4.24 7.12
C VAL A 125 11.23 5.25 7.57
N ALA A 126 9.95 4.86 7.61
CA ALA A 126 8.82 5.75 7.88
C ALA A 126 9.00 6.55 9.19
N SER A 127 9.41 5.89 10.28
CA SER A 127 9.65 6.55 11.57
C SER A 127 10.71 7.66 11.49
N GLU A 128 11.75 7.45 10.69
CA GLU A 128 12.77 8.46 10.45
C GLU A 128 12.21 9.61 9.59
N GLU A 129 11.47 9.32 8.53
CA GLU A 129 10.86 10.36 7.68
C GLU A 129 9.91 11.25 8.49
N PHE A 130 9.05 10.67 9.32
CA PHE A 130 8.14 11.43 10.19
C PHE A 130 8.90 12.25 11.25
N THR A 131 10.01 11.73 11.78
CA THR A 131 10.88 12.48 12.69
C THR A 131 11.49 13.69 11.99
N GLN A 132 12.07 13.50 10.79
CA GLN A 132 12.64 14.59 10.00
C GLN A 132 11.59 15.66 9.64
N ILE A 133 10.33 15.27 9.38
CA ILE A 133 9.22 16.21 9.16
C ILE A 133 8.87 16.98 10.43
N SER A 134 8.75 16.29 11.56
CA SER A 134 8.50 16.91 12.87
C SER A 134 9.62 17.87 13.28
N GLU A 135 10.86 17.60 12.87
CA GLU A 135 12.00 18.50 13.11
C GLU A 135 12.11 19.62 12.07
N GLY A 136 11.23 19.65 11.07
CA GLY A 136 11.26 20.64 9.99
C GLY A 136 12.41 20.45 9.00
N LYS A 137 13.17 19.35 9.10
CA LYS A 137 14.24 18.97 8.16
C LYS A 137 13.67 18.49 6.82
N ARG A 138 12.41 18.06 6.83
CA ARG A 138 11.67 17.58 5.64
C ARG A 138 10.26 18.17 5.61
N THR A 139 9.70 18.29 4.41
CA THR A 139 8.40 18.92 4.20
C THR A 139 7.28 17.96 3.82
N LYS A 140 7.61 16.74 3.39
CA LYS A 140 6.67 15.69 2.98
C LYS A 140 7.29 14.30 3.04
N LEU A 141 6.46 13.27 3.12
CA LEU A 141 6.88 11.88 2.93
C LEU A 141 7.21 11.62 1.45
N ASP A 142 8.04 10.61 1.19
CA ASP A 142 8.30 10.13 -0.18
C ASP A 142 7.72 8.71 -0.37
N ILE A 143 6.40 8.59 -0.23
CA ILE A 143 5.68 7.36 -0.55
C ILE A 143 5.23 7.43 -2.00
N LYS A 144 5.67 6.46 -2.82
CA LYS A 144 5.15 6.34 -4.18
C LYS A 144 3.73 5.75 -4.17
N LYS A 145 2.75 6.52 -4.61
CA LYS A 145 1.38 6.01 -4.84
C LYS A 145 1.38 5.13 -6.07
N ARG A 146 1.25 3.81 -5.88
CA ARG A 146 1.23 2.82 -6.97
C ARG A 146 -0.10 2.09 -6.99
N SER A 147 -0.58 1.81 -8.20
CA SER A 147 -1.82 1.09 -8.42
C SER A 147 -1.54 -0.40 -8.55
N LEU A 148 -2.30 -1.25 -7.84
CA LEU A 148 -2.16 -2.70 -7.99
C LEU A 148 -2.55 -3.21 -9.40
N TYR A 149 -3.33 -2.43 -10.17
CA TYR A 149 -3.91 -2.90 -11.45
C TYR A 149 -3.68 -1.98 -12.63
N ASP A 150 -3.36 -0.72 -12.36
CA ASP A 150 -3.52 0.34 -13.35
C ASP A 150 -2.27 1.22 -13.48
N GLU A 151 -1.11 0.60 -13.41
CA GLU A 151 0.16 1.31 -13.56
C GLU A 151 0.65 1.36 -15.00
N SER A 152 0.36 0.33 -15.80
CA SER A 152 0.67 0.29 -17.22
C SER A 152 -0.42 -0.44 -18.00
N PHE A 153 -0.40 -0.27 -19.33
CA PHE A 153 -1.32 -0.98 -20.21
C PHE A 153 -1.16 -2.50 -20.06
N GLU A 154 0.07 -3.00 -19.97
CA GLU A 154 0.42 -4.41 -19.82
C GLU A 154 -0.17 -4.98 -18.54
N ILE A 155 0.03 -4.31 -17.39
CA ILE A 155 -0.53 -4.75 -16.10
C ILE A 155 -2.06 -4.77 -16.13
N ARG A 156 -2.66 -3.69 -16.64
CA ARG A 156 -4.11 -3.58 -16.77
C ARG A 156 -4.65 -4.70 -17.65
N SER A 157 -3.99 -4.97 -18.77
CA SER A 157 -4.38 -5.97 -19.75
C SER A 157 -4.25 -7.39 -19.20
N SER A 158 -3.13 -7.71 -18.54
CA SER A 158 -2.92 -9.00 -17.87
C SER A 158 -3.96 -9.24 -16.79
N TYR A 159 -4.27 -8.23 -15.96
CA TYR A 159 -5.33 -8.36 -14.95
C TYR A 159 -6.71 -8.59 -15.57
N GLN A 160 -7.08 -7.89 -16.65
CA GLN A 160 -8.37 -8.12 -17.31
C GLN A 160 -8.47 -9.51 -17.93
N ARG A 161 -7.41 -9.98 -18.62
CA ARG A 161 -7.39 -11.33 -19.20
C ARG A 161 -7.51 -12.41 -18.13
N LEU A 162 -6.71 -12.32 -17.06
CA LEU A 162 -6.85 -13.19 -15.89
C LEU A 162 -8.31 -13.18 -15.40
N LYS A 163 -8.86 -12.01 -15.12
CA LYS A 163 -10.24 -11.87 -14.62
C LYS A 163 -11.30 -12.45 -15.57
N GLU A 164 -11.15 -12.27 -16.88
CA GLU A 164 -12.09 -12.77 -17.90
C GLU A 164 -12.04 -14.28 -18.03
N ASP A 165 -10.84 -14.86 -18.03
CA ASP A 165 -10.71 -16.29 -18.16
C ASP A 165 -11.25 -17.03 -16.93
N PHE A 166 -11.15 -16.45 -15.73
CA PHE A 166 -11.79 -17.03 -14.54
C PHE A 166 -13.32 -16.90 -14.52
N LYS A 167 -13.91 -15.88 -15.17
CA LYS A 167 -15.38 -15.80 -15.30
C LYS A 167 -15.96 -16.97 -16.09
N LYS A 168 -15.22 -17.50 -17.07
CA LYS A 168 -15.68 -18.61 -17.93
C LYS A 168 -15.87 -19.91 -17.15
N PHE A 169 -15.15 -20.10 -16.04
CA PHE A 169 -15.18 -21.32 -15.23
C PHE A 169 -16.11 -21.25 -13.99
N VAL A 170 -16.81 -20.12 -13.76
CA VAL A 170 -17.76 -19.94 -12.64
C VAL A 170 -19.22 -20.16 -13.09
N VAL A 171 -19.44 -20.36 -14.39
CA VAL A 171 -20.79 -20.50 -15.00
C VAL A 171 -21.11 -21.95 -15.41
N GLU A 172 -20.25 -22.91 -15.08
CA GLU A 172 -20.51 -24.36 -15.18
C GLU A 172 -20.66 -24.99 -13.80
#